data_AF-A0A652YV02-F1
#
_entry.id   AF-A0A652YV02-F1
#
_cell.length_a   1.000
_cell.length_b   1.000
_cell.length_c   1.000
_cell.angle_alpha   90.00
_cell.angle_beta   90.00
_cell.angle_gamma   90.00
#
_symmetry.space_group_name_H-M   'P 1'
#
loop_
_entity.id
_entity.type
_entity.pdbx_description
1 polymer ?
#
loop_
_entity_poly.entity_id
_entity_poly.type
_entity_poly.pdbx_seq_one_letter_code
_entity_poly.pdbx_strand_id
1 'polypeptide(L)'
;MTTMMTLADLLPVSEEVGDWAVAACRGDRHPDRWFPHPSEAFDYAAETCARCPITIACGAYAADTAQTGVWGGCEYRQGKIVR
;
A
#
# COMPACT_ATOMS: atom_id res chain seq x y z
N MET A 1 -1.12 40.82 -15.30
CA MET A 1 -0.98 39.40 -15.67
C MET A 1 -1.62 38.61 -14.54
N THR A 2 -2.81 38.06 -14.76
CA THR A 2 -3.57 37.37 -13.72
C THR A 2 -3.11 35.92 -13.66
N THR A 3 -2.46 35.52 -12.57
CA THR A 3 -2.06 34.12 -12.35
C THR A 3 -3.32 33.27 -12.22
N MET A 4 -3.52 32.33 -13.14
CA MET A 4 -4.58 31.33 -13.01
C MET A 4 -4.11 30.31 -11.97
N MET A 5 -4.63 30.42 -10.74
CA MET A 5 -4.46 29.39 -9.71
C MET A 5 -5.40 28.24 -10.04
N THR A 6 -4.85 27.02 -10.14
CA THR A 6 -5.63 25.82 -10.45
C THR A 6 -6.17 25.20 -9.16
N LEU A 7 -7.21 24.37 -9.25
CA LEU A 7 -7.74 23.65 -8.09
C LEU A 7 -6.67 22.78 -7.40
N ALA A 8 -5.68 22.30 -8.16
CA ALA A 8 -4.55 21.54 -7.65
C ALA A 8 -3.63 22.38 -6.75
N ASP A 9 -3.56 23.70 -6.94
CA ASP A 9 -2.76 24.62 -6.10
C ASP A 9 -3.44 24.96 -4.76
N LEU A 10 -4.75 24.70 -4.65
CA LEU A 10 -5.57 25.01 -3.47
C LEU A 10 -5.81 23.82 -2.56
N LEU A 11 -5.50 22.61 -3.03
CA LEU A 11 -5.56 21.43 -2.20
C LEU A 11 -4.22 21.30 -1.48
N PRO A 12 -4.17 21.37 -0.13
CA PRO A 12 -2.97 20.91 0.56
C PRO A 12 -2.73 19.48 0.08
N VAL A 13 -1.53 19.23 -0.46
CA VAL A 13 -1.04 17.85 -0.60
C VAL A 13 -0.98 17.36 0.84
N SER A 14 -2.04 16.67 1.26
CA SER A 14 -2.10 16.14 2.62
C SER A 14 -1.08 15.01 2.66
N GLU A 15 0.17 15.34 2.98
CA GLU A 15 1.23 14.41 3.37
C GLU A 15 0.97 13.83 4.77
N GLU A 16 -0.30 13.65 5.12
CA GLU A 16 -0.69 12.77 6.21
C GLU A 16 -0.38 11.37 5.68
N VAL A 17 0.75 10.79 6.10
CA VAL A 17 1.12 9.38 5.89
C VAL A 17 -0.16 8.55 5.89
N GLY A 18 -0.56 8.09 4.69
CA GLY A 18 -1.96 7.79 4.36
C GLY A 18 -2.71 7.10 5.50
N ASP A 19 -3.85 7.68 5.89
CA ASP A 19 -4.64 7.21 7.04
C ASP A 19 -4.78 5.68 7.01
N TRP A 20 -4.01 4.99 7.85
CA TRP A 20 -3.98 3.54 7.88
C TRP A 20 -5.32 2.95 8.33
N ALA A 21 -6.23 3.77 8.86
CA ALA A 21 -7.61 3.36 9.13
C ALA A 21 -8.38 3.00 7.85
N VAL A 22 -8.02 3.58 6.69
CA VAL A 22 -8.68 3.29 5.40
C VAL A 22 -8.08 2.10 4.64
N ALA A 23 -7.10 1.39 5.23
CA ALA A 23 -6.50 0.21 4.62
C ALA A 23 -7.56 -0.88 4.39
N ALA A 24 -7.72 -1.34 3.14
CA ALA A 24 -8.73 -2.35 2.80
C ALA A 24 -8.51 -3.71 3.49
N CYS A 25 -7.27 -4.00 3.91
CA CYS A 25 -6.89 -5.20 4.66
C CYS A 25 -7.14 -5.10 6.17
N ARG A 26 -7.53 -3.93 6.67
CA ARG A 26 -7.77 -3.71 8.10
C ARG A 26 -8.89 -4.62 8.59
N GLY A 27 -8.59 -5.42 9.63
CA GLY A 27 -9.57 -6.33 10.23
C GLY A 27 -9.81 -7.62 9.45
N ASP A 28 -8.93 -7.93 8.48
CA ASP A 28 -8.95 -9.21 7.77
C ASP A 28 -8.86 -10.39 8.75
N ARG A 29 -9.62 -11.47 8.47
CA ARG A 29 -9.72 -12.66 9.34
C ARG A 29 -8.64 -13.71 9.06
N HIS A 30 -7.83 -13.51 8.03
CA HIS A 30 -6.83 -14.44 7.52
C HIS A 30 -5.44 -13.76 7.47
N PRO A 31 -4.86 -13.41 8.64
CA PRO A 31 -3.57 -12.70 8.69
C PRO A 31 -2.42 -13.47 8.04
N ASP A 32 -2.52 -14.80 8.02
CA ASP A 32 -1.58 -15.72 7.36
C ASP A 32 -1.46 -15.49 5.86
N ARG A 33 -2.56 -15.10 5.18
CA ARG A 33 -2.56 -14.86 3.73
C ARG A 33 -1.73 -13.65 3.28
N TRP A 34 -1.29 -12.83 4.22
CA TRP A 34 -0.40 -11.69 3.97
C TRP A 34 1.08 -12.08 4.00
N PHE A 35 1.40 -13.33 4.37
CA PHE A 35 2.77 -13.85 4.45
C PHE A 35 2.88 -15.19 3.71
N PRO A 36 2.65 -15.22 2.39
CA PRO A 36 2.69 -16.45 1.61
C PRO A 36 4.07 -17.11 1.67
N HIS A 37 4.10 -18.44 1.70
CA HIS A 37 5.33 -19.17 1.41
C HIS A 37 5.75 -18.99 -0.06
N PRO A 38 7.04 -19.17 -0.42
CA PRO A 38 7.50 -18.99 -1.80
C PRO A 38 6.77 -19.83 -2.85
N SER A 39 6.22 -20.99 -2.46
CA SER A 39 5.44 -21.88 -3.32
C SER A 39 3.96 -21.50 -3.40
N GLU A 40 3.49 -20.58 -2.58
CA GLU A 40 2.08 -20.21 -2.49
C GLU A 40 1.75 -19.02 -3.38
N ALA A 41 0.53 -19.01 -3.90
CA ALA A 41 -0.04 -17.85 -4.55
C ALA A 41 -0.44 -16.80 -3.50
N PHE A 42 -0.45 -15.53 -3.90
CA PHE A 42 -0.84 -14.42 -3.03
C PHE A 42 -2.03 -13.62 -3.59
N ASP A 43 -2.79 -14.21 -4.52
CA ASP A 43 -3.89 -13.56 -5.24
C ASP A 43 -4.89 -12.92 -4.28
N TYR A 44 -5.21 -13.58 -3.15
CA TYR A 44 -6.09 -13.03 -2.12
C TYR A 44 -5.65 -11.65 -1.61
N ALA A 45 -4.37 -11.52 -1.28
CA ALA A 45 -3.80 -10.28 -0.77
C ALA A 45 -3.65 -9.25 -1.90
N ALA A 46 -3.23 -9.68 -3.09
CA ALA A 46 -3.14 -8.83 -4.28
C ALA A 46 -4.50 -8.21 -4.66
N GLU A 47 -5.56 -9.01 -4.72
CA GLU A 47 -6.93 -8.55 -5.01
C GLU A 47 -7.45 -7.59 -3.93
N THR A 48 -7.13 -7.84 -2.67
CA THR A 48 -7.48 -6.93 -1.57
C THR A 48 -6.72 -5.60 -1.68
N CYS A 49 -5.45 -5.65 -2.06
CA CYS A 49 -4.66 -4.45 -2.33
C CYS A 49 -5.13 -3.69 -3.57
N ALA A 50 -5.60 -4.35 -4.63
CA ALA A 50 -6.03 -3.71 -5.86
C ALA A 50 -7.17 -2.69 -5.67
N ARG A 51 -7.95 -2.84 -4.59
CA ARG A 51 -9.03 -1.91 -4.19
C ARG A 51 -8.66 -0.99 -3.02
N CYS A 52 -7.41 -1.04 -2.55
CA CYS A 52 -6.97 -0.32 -1.36
C CYS A 52 -6.53 1.12 -1.71
N PRO A 53 -7.03 2.16 -1.01
CA PRO A 53 -6.70 3.55 -1.34
C PRO A 53 -5.25 3.96 -0.98
N ILE A 54 -4.56 3.16 -0.17
CA ILE A 54 -3.21 3.47 0.34
C ILE A 54 -2.11 2.57 -0.26
N THR A 55 -2.33 1.92 -1.41
CA THR A 55 -1.36 0.98 -2.00
C THR A 55 0.03 1.58 -2.16
N ILE A 56 0.12 2.80 -2.69
CA ILE A 56 1.38 3.51 -2.93
C ILE A 56 2.13 3.75 -1.61
N ALA A 57 1.44 4.36 -0.63
CA ALA A 57 2.04 4.64 0.68
C ALA A 57 2.42 3.35 1.44
N CYS A 58 1.60 2.31 1.32
CA CYS A 58 1.83 0.99 1.92
C CYS A 58 3.09 0.31 1.35
N GLY A 59 3.27 0.34 0.02
CA GLY A 59 4.47 -0.18 -0.63
C GLY A 59 5.73 0.62 -0.32
N ALA A 60 5.62 1.95 -0.25
CA ALA A 60 6.73 2.82 0.17
C ALA A 60 7.18 2.51 1.61
N TYR A 61 6.22 2.41 2.53
CA TYR A 61 6.49 2.02 3.91
C TYR A 61 7.17 0.65 4.01
N ALA A 62 6.74 -0.33 3.21
CA ALA A 62 7.34 -1.66 3.19
C ALA A 62 8.80 -1.64 2.73
N ALA A 63 9.12 -0.83 1.71
CA ALA A 63 10.48 -0.63 1.23
C ALA A 63 11.36 0.03 2.30
N ASP A 64 10.90 1.14 2.88
CA ASP A 64 11.67 1.96 3.82
C ASP A 64 11.94 1.25 5.15
N THR A 65 11.02 0.38 5.59
CA THR A 65 11.10 -0.32 6.88
C THR A 65 11.49 -1.79 6.76
N ALA A 66 11.95 -2.22 5.58
CA ALA A 66 12.41 -3.57 5.30
C ALA A 66 11.38 -4.68 5.62
N GLN A 67 10.09 -4.42 5.34
CA GLN A 67 9.03 -5.39 5.63
C GLN A 67 9.13 -6.65 4.78
N THR A 68 8.48 -7.70 5.26
CA THR A 68 8.28 -8.97 4.54
C THR A 68 6.77 -9.28 4.48
N GLY A 69 6.33 -9.97 3.43
CA GLY A 69 4.92 -10.27 3.19
C GLY A 69 4.34 -9.42 2.06
N VAL A 70 3.02 -9.41 1.89
CA VAL A 70 2.34 -8.66 0.84
C VAL A 70 2.03 -7.24 1.31
N TRP A 71 2.57 -6.25 0.61
CA TRP A 71 2.39 -4.83 0.89
C TRP A 71 2.13 -4.09 -0.42
N GLY A 72 1.15 -3.18 -0.42
CA GLY A 72 0.84 -2.40 -1.63
C GLY A 72 0.45 -3.21 -2.87
N GLY A 73 0.15 -4.51 -2.72
CA GLY A 73 -0.17 -5.42 -3.83
C GLY A 73 1.01 -6.23 -4.37
N CYS A 74 2.21 -6.09 -3.82
CA CYS A 74 3.38 -6.89 -4.19
C CYS A 74 3.90 -7.69 -2.99
N GLU A 75 4.58 -8.81 -3.23
CA GLU A 75 5.31 -9.53 -2.19
C GLU A 75 6.67 -8.88 -1.97
N TYR A 76 6.93 -8.47 -0.73
CA TYR A 76 8.19 -7.92 -0.25
C TYR A 76 8.97 -8.95 0.56
N ARG A 77 10.29 -8.90 0.45
CA ARG A 77 11.23 -9.57 1.33
C ARG A 77 12.32 -8.59 1.71
N GLN A 78 12.43 -8.26 3.00
CA GLN A 78 13.39 -7.27 3.49
C GLN A 78 13.31 -5.93 2.72
N GLY A 79 12.10 -5.46 2.44
CA GLY A 79 11.85 -4.21 1.72
C GLY A 79 12.08 -4.25 0.21
N LYS A 80 12.40 -5.42 -0.35
CA LYS A 80 12.55 -5.60 -1.80
C LYS A 80 11.37 -6.37 -2.37
N ILE A 81 10.79 -5.88 -3.46
CA ILE A 81 9.78 -6.61 -4.21
C ILE A 81 10.40 -7.89 -4.78
N VAL A 82 9.76 -9.03 -4.55
CA VAL A 82 10.18 -10.34 -5.06
C VAL A 82 9.18 -10.93 -6.04
N ARG A 83 7.89 -10.60 -5.92
CA ARG A 83 6.79 -11.02 -6.79
C ARG A 83 5.75 -9.90 -6.85
#